data_AF-Q8E965-F1
#
_entry.id   AF-Q8E965-F1
#
_cell.length_a   1.000
_cell.length_b   1.000
_cell.length_c   1.000
_cell.angle_alpha   90.00
_cell.angle_beta   90.00
_cell.angle_gamma   90.00
#
_symmetry.space_group_name_H-M   'P 1'
#
loop_
_entity.id
_entity.type
_entity.pdbx_description
1 polymer ?
#
loop_
_entity_poly.entity_id
_entity_poly.type
_entity_poly.pdbx_seq_one_letter_code
_entity_poly.pdbx_strand_id
1 'polypeptide(L)' 'MNRKKKINQTLKQKAKKANAKLHTSNKPKYIAKAERAAQVIAAENELEMPTEVAVNSLTE' A
#
# COMPACT_ATOMS: atom_id res chain seq x y z
N MET A 1 17.14 -31.58 17.53
CA MET A 1 18.01 -30.46 17.10
C MET A 1 18.71 -29.88 18.33
N ASN A 2 20.04 -29.79 18.32
CA ASN A 2 20.82 -29.25 19.45
C ASN A 2 20.25 -27.90 19.95
N ARG A 3 20.13 -27.74 21.27
CA ARG A 3 19.55 -26.56 21.95
C ARG A 3 20.11 -25.24 21.40
N LYS A 4 21.42 -25.16 21.17
CA LYS A 4 22.11 -24.01 20.56
C LYS A 4 21.52 -23.62 19.20
N LYS A 5 21.28 -24.61 18.32
CA LYS A 5 20.72 -24.36 16.98
C LYS A 5 19.29 -23.83 17.07
N LYS A 6 18.50 -24.30 18.03
CA LYS A 6 17.09 -23.85 18.21
C LYS A 6 17.03 -22.40 18.68
N ILE A 7 17.84 -22.04 19.67
CA ILE A 7 17.96 -20.65 20.16
C ILE A 7 18.36 -19.71 19.02
N ASN A 8 19.40 -20.06 18.27
CA ASN A 8 19.87 -19.25 17.15
C ASN A 8 18.82 -19.06 16.05
N GLN A 9 18.04 -20.11 15.75
CA GLN A 9 16.96 -20.02 14.78
C GLN A 9 15.86 -19.06 15.24
N THR A 10 15.44 -19.17 16.50
CA THR A 10 14.41 -18.29 17.09
C THR A 10 14.86 -16.84 17.11
N LEU A 11 16.11 -16.55 17.52
CA LEU A 11 16.65 -15.19 17.55
C LEU A 11 16.71 -14.57 16.14
N LYS A 12 17.18 -15.33 15.14
CA LYS A 12 17.21 -14.88 13.75
C LYS A 12 15.81 -14.58 13.21
N GLN A 13 14.82 -15.42 13.52
CA GLN A 13 13.43 -15.19 13.10
C GLN A 13 12.85 -13.91 13.73
N LYS A 14 13.10 -13.68 15.03
CA LYS A 14 12.67 -12.46 15.71
C LYS A 14 13.33 -11.20 15.12
N ALA A 15 14.64 -11.24 14.88
CA ALA A 15 15.37 -10.13 14.26
C ALA A 15 14.85 -9.82 12.85
N LYS A 16 14.62 -10.84 12.02
CA LYS A 16 14.02 -10.66 10.67
C LYS A 16 12.64 -10.00 10.74
N LYS A 17 11.78 -10.42 11.67
CA LYS A 17 10.45 -9.82 11.86
C LYS A 17 10.54 -8.35 12.33
N ALA A 18 11.48 -8.01 13.20
CA ALA A 18 11.70 -6.64 13.64
C ALA A 18 12.20 -5.75 12.50
N ASN A 19 13.21 -6.21 11.74
CA ASN A 19 13.77 -5.45 10.62
C ASN A 19 12.75 -5.24 9.49
N ALA A 20 11.90 -6.23 9.21
CA ALA A 20 10.83 -6.08 8.22
C ALA A 20 9.79 -5.01 8.60
N LYS A 21 9.54 -4.82 9.90
CA LYS A 21 8.65 -3.76 10.39
C LYS A 21 9.30 -2.38 10.34
N LEU A 22 10.62 -2.30 10.54
CA LEU A 22 11.37 -1.04 10.50
C LEU A 22 11.60 -0.55 9.06
N HIS A 23 11.74 -1.46 8.09
CA HIS A 23 11.94 -1.13 6.69
C HIS A 23 10.62 -1.14 5.90
N THR A 24 9.76 -0.17 6.14
CA THR A 24 8.74 0.20 5.14
C THR A 24 9.39 1.17 4.17
N SER A 25 9.66 0.70 2.94
CA SER A 25 10.04 1.61 1.85
C SER A 25 8.91 2.62 1.65
N ASN A 26 9.15 3.89 1.97
CA ASN A 26 8.22 4.98 1.66
C ASN A 26 8.20 5.33 0.15
N LYS A 27 8.96 4.59 -0.67
CA LYS A 27 8.95 4.75 -2.12
C LYS A 27 7.82 3.90 -2.71
N PRO A 28 6.94 4.48 -3.54
CA PRO A 28 5.95 3.69 -4.26
C PRO A 28 6.68 2.68 -5.14
N LYS A 29 6.17 1.45 -5.17
CA LYS A 29 6.70 0.39 -6.03
C LYS A 29 6.71 0.90 -7.47
N TYR A 30 7.82 0.72 -8.19
CA TYR A 30 7.87 1.08 -9.60
C TYR A 30 6.86 0.20 -10.36
N ILE A 31 5.97 0.88 -11.06
CA ILE A 31 4.88 0.30 -11.85
C ILE A 31 5.17 0.70 -13.30
N ALA A 32 4.95 -0.22 -14.24
CA ALA A 32 5.21 0.03 -15.65
C ALA A 32 4.38 1.22 -16.16
N LYS A 33 4.85 1.91 -17.22
CA LYS A 33 4.17 3.11 -17.75
C LYS A 33 2.68 2.87 -18.07
N ALA A 34 2.34 1.71 -18.61
CA ALA A 34 0.97 1.33 -18.94
C ALA A 34 0.09 1.20 -17.69
N GLU A 35 0.58 0.53 -16.65
CA GLU A 35 -0.14 0.36 -15.39
C GLU A 35 -0.28 1.69 -14.62
N ARG A 36 0.71 2.59 -14.72
CA ARG A 36 0.62 3.93 -14.13
C ARG A 36 -0.46 4.78 -14.79
N ALA A 37 -0.57 4.72 -16.12
CA ALA A 37 -1.62 5.41 -16.85
C ALA A 37 -3.00 4.86 -16.48
N ALA A 38 -3.14 3.53 -16.41
CA ALA A 38 -4.38 2.89 -16.00
C ALA A 38 -4.81 3.28 -14.57
N GLN A 39 -3.88 3.39 -13.63
CA GLN A 39 -4.17 3.79 -12.24
C GLN A 39 -4.55 5.27 -12.11
N VAL A 40 -3.95 6.16 -12.91
CA VAL A 40 -4.31 7.59 -12.93
C VAL A 40 -5.72 7.78 -13.49
N ILE A 41 -6.03 7.12 -14.62
CA ILE A 41 -7.37 7.17 -15.24
C ILE A 41 -8.44 6.59 -14.29
N ALA A 42 -8.13 5.48 -13.62
CA ALA A 42 -9.04 4.90 -12.63
C ALA A 42 -9.24 5.82 -11.41
N ALA A 43 -8.20 6.51 -10.95
CA ALA A 43 -8.29 7.47 -9.85
C ALA A 43 -9.07 8.75 -10.24
N GLU A 44 -8.96 9.21 -11.49
CA GLU A 44 -9.72 10.35 -12.00
C GLU A 44 -11.23 10.03 -12.11
N ASN A 45 -11.58 8.84 -12.59
CA ASN A 45 -12.99 8.40 -12.69
C ASN A 45 -13.70 8.29 -11.32
N GLU A 46 -12.99 7.96 -10.25
CA GLU A 46 -13.56 7.89 -8.89
C GLU A 46 -13.79 9.29 -8.27
N LEU A 47 -13.12 10.35 -8.77
CA LEU A 47 -13.23 11.71 -8.26
C LEU A 47 -14.38 12.52 -8.91
N GLU A 48 -14.92 12.07 -10.03
CA GLU A 48 -16.05 12.75 -10.71
C GLU A 48 -17.43 12.35 -10.15
N MET A 49 -17.50 11.39 -9.22
CA MET A 49 -18.77 10.86 -8.69
C MET A 49 -19.33 11.45 -7.37
N PRO A 50 -18.84 12.57 -6.79
CA PRO A 50 -19.56 13.22 -5.68
C PRO A 50 -20.16 14.61 -5.96
N THR A 51 -20.00 15.24 -7.13
CA THR A 51 -20.35 16.67 -7.29
C THR A 51 -21.64 16.98 -8.05
N GLU A 52 -22.30 16.03 -8.70
CA GLU A 52 -23.49 16.35 -9.52
C GLU A 52 -24.83 16.32 -8.77
N VAL A 53 -24.90 15.75 -7.56
CA VAL A 53 -26.17 15.65 -6.82
C VAL A 53 -26.53 16.95 -6.07
N ALA A 54 -25.57 17.83 -5.78
CA ALA A 54 -25.79 19.03 -4.95
C ALA A 54 -26.29 20.27 -5.72
N VAL A 55 -26.19 20.27 -7.06
CA VAL A 55 -26.49 21.48 -7.86
C VAL A 55 -27.97 21.61 -8.24
N ASN A 56 -28.74 20.51 -8.23
CA ASN A 56 -30.16 20.51 -8.62
C ASN A 56 -31.12 20.85 -7.47
N SER A 57 -30.65 21.10 -6.25
CA SER A 57 -31.49 21.47 -5.09
C SER A 57 -31.51 22.98 -4.81
N LEU A 58 -30.90 23.80 -5.67
CA LEU A 58 -30.75 25.26 -5.46
C LEU A 58 -31.52 26.11 -6.50
N THR A 59 -32.36 25.49 -7.32
CA THR A 59 -33.25 26.19 -8.26
C THR A 59 -34.70 25.74 -8.06
N GLU A 60 -35.29 26.15 -6.93
CA GLU A 60 -36.74 26.39 -6.77
C GLU A 60 -36.98 27.89 -6.64
#